data_AF-A0A6P2F6M8-F1
#
_entry.id   AF-A0A6P2F6M8-F1
#
_cell.length_a   1.000
_cell.length_b   1.000
_cell.length_c   1.000
_cell.angle_alpha   90.00
_cell.angle_beta   90.00
_cell.angle_gamma   90.00
#
_symmetry.space_group_name_H-M   'P 1'
#
loop_
_entity.id
_entity.type
_entity.pdbx_description
1 polymer ?
#
loop_
_entity_poly.entity_id
_entity_poly.type
_entity_poly.pdbx_seq_one_letter_code
_entity_poly.pdbx_strand_id
1 'polypeptide(L)' 'MALSHYLMSTPQPMHPKPVQVRMKAETHKWIHEQAHAQERSANWIINHILEQARASQKEAPMSSG' A
#
# COMPACT_ATOMS: atom_id res chain seq x y z
N MET A 1 6.97 2.62 51.05
CA MET A 1 5.93 2.24 50.08
C MET A 1 5.88 3.32 49.00
N ALA A 2 6.29 3.01 47.77
CA ALA A 2 6.04 3.88 46.63
C ALA A 2 6.01 3.01 45.37
N LEU A 3 4.81 2.48 45.06
CA LEU A 3 4.51 1.81 43.80
C LEU A 3 4.52 2.88 42.71
N SER A 4 5.69 3.13 42.12
CA SER A 4 5.83 4.01 40.96
C SER A 4 5.35 3.28 39.72
N HIS A 5 4.07 3.45 39.43
CA HIS A 5 3.43 3.58 38.12
C HIS A 5 4.19 2.89 36.96
N TYR A 6 3.80 1.63 36.70
CA TYR A 6 4.07 0.94 35.44
C TYR A 6 3.45 1.75 34.30
N LEU A 7 4.29 2.41 33.50
CA LEU A 7 3.90 2.96 32.19
C LEU A 7 3.44 1.78 31.33
N MET A 8 2.13 1.69 31.10
CA MET A 8 1.56 0.79 30.11
C MET A 8 2.03 1.26 28.73
N SER A 9 3.11 0.67 28.24
CA SER A 9 3.57 0.80 26.86
C SER A 9 2.51 0.20 25.95
N THR A 10 1.61 1.04 25.44
CA THR A 10 0.73 0.63 24.35
C THR A 10 1.61 0.21 23.17
N PRO A 11 1.40 -0.99 22.59
CA PRO A 11 2.19 -1.41 21.44
C PRO A 11 1.93 -0.42 20.31
N GLN A 12 2.98 0.28 19.87
CA GLN A 12 2.86 1.17 18.72
C GLN A 12 2.41 0.38 17.50
N PRO A 13 1.47 0.90 16.70
CA PRO A 13 1.08 0.25 15.45
C PRO A 13 2.33 0.11 14.59
N MET A 14 2.69 -1.14 14.24
CA MET A 14 3.79 -1.40 13.31
C MET A 14 3.39 -0.86 11.94
N HIS A 15 3.74 0.39 11.66
CA HIS A 15 3.59 0.96 10.33
C HIS A 15 4.45 0.12 9.36
N PRO A 16 3.87 -0.39 8.26
CA PRO A 16 4.62 -1.16 7.29
C PRO A 16 5.76 -0.29 6.74
N LYS A 17 6.96 -0.87 6.66
CA LYS A 17 8.13 -0.18 6.13
C LYS A 17 7.88 0.18 4.67
N PRO A 18 8.29 1.38 4.21
CA PRO A 18 8.14 1.77 2.81
C PRO A 18 8.93 0.80 1.91
N VAL A 19 8.27 0.30 0.86
CA VAL A 19 8.88 -0.60 -0.12
C VAL A 19 9.42 0.23 -1.28
N GLN A 20 10.70 0.07 -1.61
CA GLN A 20 11.28 0.68 -2.80
C GLN A 20 11.08 -0.24 -4.00
N VAL A 21 10.43 0.29 -5.04
CA VAL A 21 10.13 -0.46 -6.27
C VAL A 21 10.80 0.22 -7.45
N ARG A 22 11.49 -0.56 -8.28
CA ARG A 22 12.02 -0.09 -9.57
C ARG A 22 10.95 -0.26 -10.63
N MET A 23 10.70 0.78 -11.42
CA MET A 23 9.73 0.77 -12.51
C MET A 23 10.24 1.62 -13.67
N LYS A 24 9.63 1.47 -14.84
CA LYS A 24 9.93 2.29 -16.02
C LYS A 24 9.58 3.76 -15.72
N ALA A 25 10.34 4.69 -16.29
CA ALA A 25 10.13 6.13 -16.10
C ALA A 25 8.73 6.57 -16.57
N GLU A 26 8.24 6.00 -17.67
CA GLU A 26 6.90 6.25 -18.21
C GLU A 26 5.81 5.86 -17.20
N THR A 27 5.92 4.67 -16.60
CA THR A 27 4.99 4.20 -15.57
C THR A 27 5.02 5.10 -14.35
N HIS A 28 6.21 5.51 -13.89
CA HIS A 28 6.35 6.42 -12.77
C HIS A 28 5.67 7.77 -13.07
N LYS A 29 5.89 8.34 -14.25
CA LYS A 29 5.26 9.59 -14.68
C LYS A 29 3.74 9.45 -14.72
N TRP A 30 3.23 8.39 -15.33
CA TRP A 30 1.79 8.11 -15.41
C TRP A 30 1.14 8.01 -14.02
N ILE A 31 1.80 7.36 -13.04
CA ILE A 31 1.28 7.27 -11.67
C ILE A 31 1.12 8.67 -11.05
N HIS A 32 2.08 9.57 -11.24
CA HIS A 32 1.98 10.94 -10.72
C HIS A 32 0.89 11.76 -11.41
N GLU A 33 0.71 11.59 -12.71
CA GLU A 33 -0.39 12.23 -13.45
C GLU A 33 -1.76 11.78 -12.93
N GLN A 34 -1.93 10.47 -12.69
CA GLN A 34 -3.16 9.93 -12.09
C GLN A 34 -3.38 10.41 -10.66
N ALA A 35 -2.31 10.46 -9.85
CA ALA A 35 -2.36 10.97 -8.50
C ALA A 35 -2.83 12.43 -8.45
N HIS A 36 -2.28 13.27 -9.34
CA HIS A 36 -2.69 14.67 -9.47
C HIS A 36 -4.15 14.79 -9.93
N ALA A 37 -4.54 14.06 -10.99
CA ALA A 37 -5.90 14.13 -11.54
C ALA A 37 -6.99 13.71 -10.54
N GLN A 38 -6.67 12.83 -9.59
CA GLN A 38 -7.63 12.30 -8.62
C GLN A 38 -7.49 12.91 -7.22
N GLU A 39 -6.58 13.88 -7.02
CA GLU A 39 -6.26 14.44 -5.70
C GLU A 39 -5.90 13.35 -4.67
N ARG A 40 -5.02 12.44 -5.10
CA ARG A 40 -4.54 11.29 -4.30
C ARG A 40 -3.02 11.23 -4.27
N SER A 41 -2.48 10.42 -3.38
CA SER A 41 -1.04 10.14 -3.34
C SER A 41 -0.67 9.04 -4.35
N ALA A 42 0.56 9.08 -4.86
CA ALA A 42 1.09 8.02 -5.72
C ALA A 42 1.00 6.62 -5.06
N ASN A 43 1.25 6.54 -3.75
CA ASN A 43 1.10 5.30 -2.98
C ASN A 43 -0.34 4.78 -3.00
N TRP A 44 -1.34 5.68 -2.92
CA TRP A 44 -2.75 5.30 -2.99
C TRP A 44 -3.09 4.72 -4.37
N ILE A 45 -2.64 5.37 -5.45
CA ILE A 45 -2.86 4.90 -6.83
C ILE A 45 -2.26 3.50 -7.02
N ILE A 46 -1.02 3.28 -6.57
CA ILE A 46 -0.34 1.98 -6.67
C ILE A 46 -1.13 0.90 -5.94
N ASN A 47 -1.51 1.13 -4.69
CA ASN A 47 -2.26 0.14 -3.90
C ASN A 47 -3.62 -0.15 -4.51
N HIS A 48 -4.33 0.89 -4.98
CA HIS A 48 -5.63 0.73 -5.62
C HIS A 48 -5.56 -0.16 -6.87
N ILE A 49 -4.58 0.06 -7.74
CA ILE A 49 -4.39 -0.75 -8.95
C ILE A 49 -3.99 -2.19 -8.60
N LEU A 50 -3.11 -2.39 -7.60
CA LEU A 50 -2.73 -3.72 -7.15
C LEU A 50 -3.92 -4.49 -6.56
N GLU A 51 -4.80 -3.81 -5.81
CA GLU A 51 -6.03 -4.40 -5.27
C GLU A 51 -7.00 -4.80 -6.39
N GLN A 52 -7.20 -3.93 -7.38
CA GLN A 52 -8.02 -4.23 -8.56
C GLN A 52 -7.48 -5.43 -9.33
N ALA A 53 -6.18 -5.46 -9.63
CA ALA A 53 -5.55 -6.58 -10.32
C ALA A 53 -5.69 -7.89 -9.55
N ARG A 54 -5.57 -7.85 -8.22
CA ARG A 54 -5.78 -9.00 -7.35
C ARG A 54 -7.23 -9.50 -7.39
N ALA A 55 -8.20 -8.60 -7.38
CA ALA A 55 -9.61 -8.94 -7.48
C ALA A 55 -9.91 -9.63 -8.82
N SER A 56 -9.40 -9.10 -9.92
CA SER A 56 -9.58 -9.69 -11.26
C SER A 56 -8.96 -11.08 -11.40
N GLN A 57 -7.84 -11.35 -10.71
CA GLN A 57 -7.23 -12.69 -10.71
C GLN A 57 -8.04 -13.71 -9.91
N LYS A 58 -8.75 -13.28 -8.85
CA LYS A 58 -9.59 -14.18 -8.05
C LYS A 58 -10.83 -14.66 -8.83
N GLU A 59 -11.26 -13.91 -9.84
CA GLU A 59 -12.43 -14.20 -10.67
C GLU A 59 -12.09 -14.89 -11.99
N ALA A 60 -10.81 -14.95 -12.39
CA ALA A 60 -10.39 -15.75 -13.53
C ALA A 60 -10.51 -17.24 -13.15
N PRO A 61 -11.41 -18.03 -13.77
CA PRO A 61 -11.42 -19.47 -13.57
C PRO A 61 -10.04 -19.99 -13.99
N MET A 62 -9.48 -20.89 -13.18
CA MET A 62 -8.26 -21.61 -13.54
C MET A 62 -8.43 -22.17 -14.96
N SER A 63 -7.72 -21.58 -15.92
CA SER A 63 -7.54 -22.18 -17.22
C SER A 63 -6.63 -23.38 -17.01
N SER A 64 -7.25 -24.52 -16.74
CA SER A 64 -6.62 -25.84 -16.84
C SER A 64 -5.99 -25.96 -18.22
N GLY A 65 -4.67 -26.05 -18.26
CA GLY A 65 -3.87 -26.38 -19.43
C GLY A 65 -2.73 -27.27 -19.01
#